data_AF-A0A1G1TLP2-F1
#
_entry.id   AF-A0A1G1TLP2-F1
#
_cell.length_a   1.000
_cell.length_b   1.000
_cell.length_c   1.000
_cell.angle_alpha   90.00
_cell.angle_beta   90.00
_cell.angle_gamma   90.00
#
_symmetry.space_group_name_H-M   'P 1'
#
loop_
_entity.id
_entity.type
_entity.pdbx_description
1 polymer ?
#
loop_
_entity_poly.entity_id
_entity_poly.type
_entity_poly.pdbx_seq_one_letter_code
_entity_poly.pdbx_strand_id
1 'polypeptide(L)'
;MEKNVRWPLLVFGTSDPALNRQIWAARQRGELHEVASRIYSSDLTTAPAVLIRKNWLPVVQHLFPGALISHLSQLEGQPTADGHLFLTYKYTRNVALPGLVVHLLEGPGPLPGDAPFGGGSLLFASEARGLLENLQPGRVRQGGVSKSLLLETVEERLEMVLRIRGEEGLNILRDQAREVARALDWTAELAQLQRIAGALLTTQSSKILTSPVARARALGLPFDAGRVALFTTLLSALQAAVLPQRPDPAPTAAPFYTVAFFEAYFSNFIEGTEFQVDEAHRIVETGQLMGGRHADSHDVLSTYQLCSNVAEMRVVPQSAEDLLAILQRRHAQLMRARPDKRPGQWKEYANQADLISFVDPGLVRGTLHEGFKLYQNLKEPLARAMFMMFLISEVHPFDDGNGRLARLMMNAELVSAGQCRIIVTTHAREGYPDALRRLSQQSEPGLYIRMLSGAQQFVADVQFTSFEAVKAQLEAQNAFAEVSSQLRWQLVGPGRPLASPVGLG
;
A
#
# COMPACT_ATOMS: atom_id res chain seq x y z
N MET A 1 -50.79 -5.16 -24.33
CA MET A 1 -50.12 -5.40 -23.03
C MET A 1 -48.73 -5.97 -23.34
N GLU A 2 -47.81 -5.12 -23.77
CA GLU A 2 -46.43 -5.53 -24.07
C GLU A 2 -45.73 -5.84 -22.75
N LYS A 3 -45.53 -7.13 -22.47
CA LYS A 3 -44.57 -7.54 -21.45
C LYS A 3 -43.20 -7.11 -21.96
N ASN A 4 -42.69 -5.98 -21.49
CA ASN A 4 -41.29 -5.57 -21.66
C ASN A 4 -40.41 -6.67 -21.03
N VAL A 5 -40.03 -7.67 -21.84
CA VAL A 5 -39.13 -8.74 -21.39
C VAL A 5 -37.77 -8.09 -21.19
N ARG A 6 -37.42 -7.81 -19.93
CA ARG A 6 -36.08 -7.35 -19.58
C ARG A 6 -35.11 -8.52 -19.73
N TRP A 7 -34.32 -8.49 -20.79
CA TRP A 7 -33.24 -9.45 -20.99
C TRP A 7 -32.14 -9.26 -19.93
N PRO A 8 -31.56 -10.35 -19.38
CA PRO A 8 -30.37 -10.24 -18.55
C PRO A 8 -29.20 -9.66 -19.35
N LEU A 9 -28.19 -9.15 -18.64
CA LEU A 9 -27.01 -8.54 -19.27
C LEU A 9 -26.33 -9.48 -20.27
N LEU A 10 -26.21 -10.76 -19.92
CA LEU A 10 -25.73 -11.80 -20.82
C LEU A 10 -26.84 -12.84 -21.07
N VAL A 11 -27.03 -13.16 -22.33
CA VAL A 11 -27.99 -14.15 -22.82
C VAL A 11 -27.23 -15.22 -23.60
N PHE A 12 -27.31 -16.46 -23.15
CA PHE A 12 -26.62 -17.58 -23.79
C PHE A 12 -27.52 -18.29 -24.80
N GLY A 13 -26.94 -18.75 -25.91
CA GLY A 13 -27.61 -19.62 -26.86
C GLY A 13 -28.07 -20.91 -26.19
N THR A 14 -29.24 -21.40 -26.61
CA THR A 14 -29.90 -22.56 -26.01
C THR A 14 -30.36 -23.54 -27.07
N SER A 15 -30.49 -24.82 -26.69
CA SER A 15 -31.11 -25.85 -27.52
C SER A 15 -32.64 -25.82 -27.46
N ASP A 16 -33.25 -25.08 -26.53
CA ASP A 16 -34.70 -24.90 -26.47
C ASP A 16 -35.19 -24.10 -27.70
N PRO A 17 -36.00 -24.71 -28.60
CA PRO A 17 -36.45 -24.06 -29.82
C PRO A 17 -37.34 -22.82 -29.58
N ALA A 18 -38.05 -22.75 -28.44
CA ALA A 18 -38.90 -21.61 -28.12
C ALA A 18 -38.05 -20.42 -27.67
N LEU A 19 -37.14 -20.63 -26.72
CA LEU A 19 -36.25 -19.60 -26.22
C LEU A 19 -35.26 -19.13 -27.31
N ASN A 20 -34.74 -20.03 -28.13
CA ASN A 20 -33.85 -19.66 -29.23
C ASN A 20 -34.56 -18.79 -30.29
N ARG A 21 -35.86 -19.03 -30.56
CA ARG A 21 -36.69 -18.16 -31.41
C ARG A 21 -36.88 -16.77 -30.80
N GLN A 22 -37.07 -16.69 -29.48
CA GLN A 22 -37.18 -15.41 -28.77
C GLN A 22 -35.88 -14.60 -28.84
N ILE A 23 -34.73 -15.25 -28.60
CA ILE A 23 -33.40 -14.63 -28.71
C ILE A 23 -33.18 -14.11 -30.14
N TRP A 24 -33.47 -14.94 -31.16
CA TRP A 24 -33.35 -14.53 -32.55
C TRP A 24 -34.22 -13.31 -32.88
N ALA A 25 -35.48 -13.31 -32.45
CA ALA A 25 -36.38 -12.19 -32.67
C ALA A 25 -35.90 -10.90 -31.96
N ALA A 26 -35.39 -11.01 -30.74
CA ALA A 26 -34.82 -9.88 -30.00
C ALA A 26 -33.58 -9.29 -30.69
N ARG A 27 -32.74 -10.13 -31.31
CA ARG A 27 -31.62 -9.65 -32.14
C ARG A 27 -32.09 -8.86 -33.36
N GLN A 28 -33.13 -9.33 -34.05
CA GLN A 28 -33.70 -8.62 -35.22
C GLN A 28 -34.31 -7.27 -34.82
N ARG A 29 -34.83 -7.15 -33.60
CA ARG A 29 -35.33 -5.89 -33.04
C ARG A 29 -34.23 -4.98 -32.48
N GLY A 30 -32.97 -5.41 -32.49
CA GLY A 30 -31.85 -4.66 -31.93
C GLY A 30 -31.83 -4.62 -30.40
N GLU A 31 -32.60 -5.46 -29.71
CA GLU A 31 -32.62 -5.55 -28.23
C GLU A 31 -31.43 -6.33 -27.69
N LEU A 32 -30.84 -7.19 -28.52
CA LEU A 32 -29.66 -8.00 -28.21
C LEU A 32 -28.66 -7.90 -29.35
N HIS A 33 -27.38 -7.80 -29.01
CA HIS A 33 -26.29 -7.91 -29.97
C HIS A 33 -25.34 -9.04 -29.58
N GLU A 34 -24.64 -9.60 -30.56
CA GLU A 34 -23.72 -10.73 -30.34
C GLU A 34 -22.37 -10.23 -29.82
N VAL A 35 -21.96 -10.73 -28.66
CA VAL A 35 -20.69 -10.37 -28.00
C VAL A 35 -19.63 -11.46 -28.12
N ALA A 36 -20.04 -12.72 -28.33
CA ALA A 36 -19.20 -13.84 -28.73
C ALA A 36 -20.09 -14.91 -29.38
N SER A 37 -19.49 -15.95 -29.98
CA SER A 37 -20.25 -17.03 -30.64
C SER A 37 -21.33 -17.61 -29.72
N ARG A 38 -22.60 -17.40 -30.07
CA ARG A 38 -23.79 -17.82 -29.30
C ARG A 38 -23.90 -17.20 -27.90
N ILE A 39 -23.28 -16.05 -27.67
CA ILE A 39 -23.39 -15.24 -26.45
C ILE A 39 -23.82 -13.84 -26.86
N TYR A 40 -24.91 -13.36 -26.28
CA TYR A 40 -25.53 -12.09 -26.62
C TYR A 40 -25.62 -11.19 -25.39
N SER A 41 -25.73 -9.88 -25.61
CA SER A 41 -25.92 -8.91 -24.54
C SER A 41 -26.99 -7.88 -24.86
N SER A 42 -27.74 -7.50 -23.84
CA SER A 42 -28.71 -6.40 -23.86
C SER A 42 -28.08 -5.02 -23.67
N ASP A 43 -26.80 -4.94 -23.28
CA ASP A 43 -26.02 -3.70 -23.30
C ASP A 43 -25.47 -3.48 -24.71
N LEU A 44 -26.09 -2.59 -25.47
CA LEU A 44 -25.76 -2.35 -26.88
C LEU A 44 -24.59 -1.37 -27.07
N THR A 45 -24.04 -0.82 -25.99
CA THR A 45 -23.10 0.30 -26.02
C THR A 45 -21.68 -0.11 -25.65
N THR A 46 -21.55 -1.03 -24.70
CA THR A 46 -20.24 -1.48 -24.23
C THR A 46 -19.59 -2.43 -25.22
N ALA A 47 -18.29 -2.23 -25.49
CA ALA A 47 -17.54 -3.10 -26.39
C ALA A 47 -17.56 -4.58 -25.91
N PRO A 48 -17.71 -5.57 -26.82
CA PRO A 48 -17.77 -6.99 -26.46
C PRO A 48 -16.61 -7.48 -25.61
N ALA A 49 -15.39 -6.99 -25.86
CA ALA A 49 -14.21 -7.36 -25.08
C ALA A 49 -14.31 -6.95 -23.60
N VAL A 50 -14.90 -5.80 -23.31
CA VAL A 50 -15.12 -5.33 -21.94
C VAL A 50 -16.22 -6.16 -21.28
N LEU A 51 -17.32 -6.42 -21.99
CA LEU A 51 -18.45 -7.21 -21.48
C LEU A 51 -18.03 -8.63 -21.12
N ILE A 52 -17.36 -9.34 -22.04
CA ILE A 52 -16.87 -10.71 -21.79
C ILE A 52 -15.86 -10.73 -20.65
N ARG A 53 -14.90 -9.80 -20.64
CA ARG A 53 -13.85 -9.79 -19.62
C ARG A 53 -14.40 -9.49 -18.21
N LYS A 54 -15.32 -8.53 -18.08
CA LYS A 54 -15.95 -8.20 -16.80
C LYS A 54 -16.91 -9.28 -16.31
N ASN A 55 -17.46 -10.09 -17.22
CA ASN A 55 -18.41 -11.16 -16.92
C ASN A 55 -17.83 -12.54 -17.27
N TRP A 56 -16.52 -12.73 -17.08
CA TRP A 56 -15.83 -13.96 -17.50
C TRP A 56 -16.40 -15.21 -16.81
N LEU A 57 -16.79 -15.10 -15.54
CA LEU A 57 -17.24 -16.24 -14.72
C LEU A 57 -18.51 -16.91 -15.28
N PRO A 58 -19.63 -16.19 -15.49
CA PRO A 58 -20.83 -16.81 -16.09
C PRO A 58 -20.58 -17.31 -17.51
N VAL A 59 -19.71 -16.64 -18.29
CA VAL A 59 -19.33 -17.09 -19.64
C VAL A 59 -18.62 -18.43 -19.60
N VAL A 60 -17.60 -18.56 -18.74
CA VAL A 60 -16.81 -19.78 -18.59
C VAL A 60 -17.64 -20.92 -18.01
N GLN A 61 -18.50 -20.64 -17.02
CA GLN A 61 -19.42 -21.62 -16.45
C GLN A 61 -20.37 -22.21 -17.51
N HIS A 62 -20.89 -21.36 -18.40
CA HIS A 62 -21.77 -21.80 -19.47
C HIS A 62 -21.03 -22.63 -20.53
N LEU A 63 -19.86 -22.16 -20.98
CA LEU A 63 -19.12 -22.79 -22.07
C LEU A 63 -18.41 -24.09 -21.65
N PHE A 64 -17.93 -24.16 -20.41
CA PHE A 64 -17.09 -25.25 -19.91
C PHE A 64 -17.62 -25.79 -18.57
N PRO A 65 -18.85 -26.36 -18.56
CA PRO A 65 -19.41 -26.90 -17.33
C PRO A 65 -18.54 -28.05 -16.80
N GLY A 66 -18.30 -28.04 -15.48
CA GLY A 66 -17.44 -29.00 -14.80
C GLY A 66 -15.94 -28.74 -14.96
N ALA A 67 -15.53 -27.62 -15.57
CA ALA A 67 -14.12 -27.26 -15.62
C ALA A 67 -13.59 -26.84 -14.25
N LEU A 68 -12.29 -27.00 -14.07
CA LEU A 68 -11.60 -26.69 -12.83
C LEU A 68 -10.66 -25.50 -13.03
N ILE A 69 -10.83 -24.42 -12.28
CA ILE A 69 -9.85 -23.34 -12.21
C ILE A 69 -8.59 -23.89 -11.55
N SER A 70 -7.48 -23.87 -12.29
CA SER A 70 -6.25 -24.60 -11.96
C SER A 70 -4.99 -23.81 -12.33
N HIS A 71 -3.82 -24.34 -11.99
CA HIS A 71 -2.51 -23.74 -12.26
C HIS A 71 -2.44 -22.27 -11.80
N LEU A 72 -1.91 -21.33 -12.61
CA LEU A 72 -1.80 -19.93 -12.20
C LEU A 72 -3.16 -19.31 -11.85
N SER A 73 -4.24 -19.70 -12.55
CA SER A 73 -5.57 -19.13 -12.32
C SER A 73 -6.16 -19.52 -10.97
N GLN A 74 -5.68 -20.61 -10.34
CA GLN A 74 -6.04 -20.96 -8.96
C GLN A 74 -5.50 -19.93 -7.97
N LEU A 75 -4.30 -19.38 -8.21
CA LEU A 75 -3.64 -18.43 -7.30
C LEU A 75 -4.06 -16.97 -7.56
N GLU A 76 -4.42 -16.66 -8.81
CA GLU A 76 -4.94 -15.33 -9.21
C GLU A 76 -6.43 -15.16 -8.89
N GLY A 77 -7.24 -16.23 -9.00
CA GLY A 77 -8.69 -16.21 -8.79
C GLY A 77 -9.50 -15.47 -9.86
N GLN A 78 -8.83 -14.89 -10.85
CA GLN A 78 -9.42 -14.14 -11.97
C GLN A 78 -8.53 -14.20 -13.22
N PRO A 79 -9.02 -13.81 -14.41
CA PRO A 79 -8.19 -13.68 -15.60
C PRO A 79 -7.05 -12.69 -15.39
N THR A 80 -5.88 -12.96 -16.00
CA THR A 80 -4.70 -12.09 -15.90
C THR A 80 -4.96 -10.69 -16.48
N ALA A 81 -4.01 -9.76 -16.27
CA ALA A 81 -4.04 -8.42 -16.87
C ALA A 81 -4.12 -8.43 -18.42
N ASP A 82 -3.60 -9.48 -19.05
CA ASP A 82 -3.69 -9.69 -20.50
C ASP A 82 -4.90 -10.54 -20.92
N GLY A 83 -5.73 -10.96 -19.95
CA GLY A 83 -6.99 -11.68 -20.19
C GLY A 83 -6.80 -13.18 -20.39
N HIS A 84 -5.83 -13.82 -19.75
CA HIS A 84 -5.65 -15.27 -19.82
C HIS A 84 -6.29 -15.98 -18.62
N LEU A 85 -6.95 -17.11 -18.86
CA LEU A 85 -7.53 -17.96 -17.83
C LEU A 85 -7.18 -19.43 -18.13
N PHE A 86 -6.63 -20.14 -17.15
CA PHE A 86 -6.22 -21.54 -17.27
C PHE A 86 -7.18 -22.44 -16.50
N LEU A 87 -7.70 -23.47 -17.17
CA LEU A 87 -8.63 -24.43 -16.61
C LEU A 87 -8.18 -25.85 -16.94
N THR A 88 -8.30 -26.76 -15.98
CA THR A 88 -8.21 -28.19 -16.25
C THR A 88 -9.58 -28.69 -16.75
N TYR A 89 -9.57 -29.39 -17.88
CA TYR A 89 -10.78 -29.89 -18.54
C TYR A 89 -10.55 -31.24 -19.22
N LYS A 90 -11.56 -31.73 -19.94
CA LYS A 90 -11.57 -33.04 -20.60
C LYS A 90 -10.66 -33.11 -21.84
N TYR A 91 -10.17 -31.97 -22.32
CA TYR A 91 -9.35 -31.87 -23.54
C TYR A 91 -8.51 -30.60 -23.50
N THR A 92 -7.42 -30.58 -24.27
CA THR A 92 -6.56 -29.41 -24.42
C THR A 92 -7.03 -28.54 -25.60
N ARG A 93 -7.37 -27.27 -25.35
CA ARG A 93 -7.76 -26.32 -26.39
C ARG A 93 -7.66 -24.87 -25.89
N ASN A 94 -7.17 -23.98 -26.76
CA ASN A 94 -7.30 -22.54 -26.53
C ASN A 94 -8.60 -22.02 -27.15
N VAL A 95 -9.39 -21.30 -26.38
CA VAL A 95 -10.63 -20.66 -26.82
C VAL A 95 -10.46 -19.15 -26.69
N ALA A 96 -10.36 -18.47 -27.84
CA ALA A 96 -10.29 -17.02 -27.91
C ALA A 96 -11.71 -16.44 -27.89
N LEU A 97 -11.99 -15.60 -26.91
CA LEU A 97 -13.17 -14.75 -26.79
C LEU A 97 -12.72 -13.29 -26.83
N PRO A 98 -13.59 -12.34 -27.19
CA PRO A 98 -13.23 -10.91 -27.10
C PRO A 98 -12.73 -10.56 -25.69
N GLY A 99 -11.49 -10.10 -25.57
CA GLY A 99 -10.90 -9.69 -24.29
C GLY A 99 -10.56 -10.83 -23.30
N LEU A 100 -10.69 -12.10 -23.69
CA LEU A 100 -10.42 -13.26 -22.83
C LEU A 100 -9.94 -14.47 -23.65
N VAL A 101 -8.83 -15.09 -23.24
CA VAL A 101 -8.36 -16.36 -23.78
C VAL A 101 -8.45 -17.43 -22.70
N VAL A 102 -9.29 -18.44 -22.93
CA VAL A 102 -9.45 -19.58 -22.03
C VAL A 102 -8.56 -20.73 -22.53
N HIS A 103 -7.58 -21.07 -21.73
CA HIS A 103 -6.66 -22.19 -21.93
C HIS A 103 -7.21 -23.42 -21.22
N LEU A 104 -7.88 -24.29 -21.97
CA LEU A 104 -8.29 -25.61 -21.48
C LEU A 104 -7.09 -26.55 -21.58
N LEU A 105 -6.76 -27.20 -20.48
CA LEU A 105 -5.70 -28.18 -20.38
C LEU A 105 -6.30 -29.52 -20.01
N GLU A 106 -6.00 -30.55 -20.80
CA GLU A 106 -6.35 -31.92 -20.42
C GLU A 106 -5.56 -32.31 -19.16
N GLY A 107 -6.24 -32.83 -18.16
CA GLY A 107 -5.61 -33.20 -16.90
C GLY A 107 -6.55 -33.91 -15.94
N PRO A 108 -6.07 -34.23 -14.73
CA PRO A 108 -6.83 -35.01 -13.77
C PRO A 108 -8.16 -34.36 -13.38
N GLY A 109 -9.16 -35.19 -13.15
CA GLY A 109 -10.48 -34.74 -12.68
C GLY A 109 -10.43 -34.08 -11.29
N PRO A 110 -11.58 -33.60 -10.80
CA PRO A 110 -11.68 -32.98 -9.48
C PRO A 110 -11.32 -33.93 -8.35
N LEU A 111 -10.69 -33.40 -7.30
CA LEU A 111 -10.39 -34.09 -6.05
C LEU A 111 -11.35 -33.67 -4.92
N PRO A 112 -11.47 -34.43 -3.82
CA PRO A 112 -12.35 -34.08 -2.71
C PRO A 112 -12.08 -32.69 -2.07
N GLY A 113 -10.85 -32.19 -2.16
CA GLY A 113 -10.48 -30.86 -1.66
C GLY A 113 -10.81 -29.70 -2.62
N ASP A 114 -11.22 -29.99 -3.85
CA ASP A 114 -11.61 -28.97 -4.82
C ASP A 114 -13.05 -28.52 -4.55
N ALA A 115 -13.33 -27.21 -4.66
CA ALA A 115 -14.59 -26.62 -4.21
C ALA A 115 -15.40 -26.01 -5.37
N PRO A 116 -16.74 -25.96 -5.30
CA PRO A 116 -17.53 -25.17 -6.26
C PRO A 116 -17.11 -23.69 -6.27
N PHE A 117 -16.99 -23.12 -7.47
CA PHE A 117 -16.64 -21.71 -7.65
C PHE A 117 -17.83 -20.90 -8.17
N GLY A 118 -18.29 -19.96 -7.35
CA GLY A 118 -19.55 -19.27 -7.58
C GLY A 118 -20.77 -20.20 -7.45
N GLY A 119 -21.95 -19.74 -7.85
CA GLY A 119 -23.20 -20.51 -7.78
C GLY A 119 -23.40 -21.51 -8.94
N GLY A 120 -22.36 -21.89 -9.67
CA GLY A 120 -22.46 -22.62 -10.93
C GLY A 120 -21.68 -23.94 -10.97
N SER A 121 -21.52 -24.51 -12.17
CA SER A 121 -20.88 -25.81 -12.41
C SER A 121 -19.35 -25.78 -12.51
N LEU A 122 -18.72 -24.65 -12.22
CA LEU A 122 -17.26 -24.51 -12.25
C LEU A 122 -16.69 -24.90 -10.89
N LEU A 123 -15.52 -25.54 -10.89
CA LEU A 123 -14.81 -25.93 -9.69
C LEU A 123 -13.54 -25.07 -9.53
N PHE A 124 -13.06 -24.93 -8.30
CA PHE A 124 -11.83 -24.27 -7.93
C PHE A 124 -10.88 -25.30 -7.31
N ALA A 125 -9.68 -25.42 -7.87
CA ALA A 125 -8.68 -26.32 -7.31
C ALA A 125 -8.31 -25.88 -5.89
N SER A 126 -8.12 -26.87 -5.00
CA SER A 126 -7.56 -26.62 -3.67
C SER A 126 -6.22 -25.88 -3.76
N GLU A 127 -5.89 -25.09 -2.74
CA GLU A 127 -4.62 -24.34 -2.68
C GLU A 127 -3.41 -25.27 -2.84
N ALA A 128 -3.45 -26.43 -2.19
CA ALA A 128 -2.42 -27.46 -2.33
C ALA A 128 -2.27 -27.95 -3.78
N ARG A 129 -3.38 -28.22 -4.48
CA ARG A 129 -3.36 -28.64 -5.89
C ARG A 129 -2.82 -27.53 -6.78
N GLY A 130 -3.31 -26.31 -6.62
CA GLY A 130 -2.86 -25.16 -7.41
C GLY A 130 -1.36 -24.91 -7.27
N LEU A 131 -0.82 -24.99 -6.05
CA LEU A 131 0.64 -24.85 -5.83
C LEU A 131 1.45 -25.94 -6.52
N LEU A 132 1.02 -27.21 -6.43
CA LEU A 132 1.71 -28.32 -7.10
C LEU A 132 1.65 -28.19 -8.64
N GLU A 133 0.50 -27.78 -9.19
CA GLU A 133 0.35 -27.51 -10.63
C GLU A 133 1.31 -26.40 -11.11
N ASN A 134 1.55 -25.37 -10.28
CA ASN A 134 2.51 -24.31 -10.59
C ASN A 134 3.99 -24.74 -10.45
N LEU A 135 4.26 -25.86 -9.79
CA LEU A 135 5.61 -26.45 -9.67
C LEU A 135 5.90 -27.47 -10.78
N GLN A 136 4.92 -27.82 -11.62
CA GLN A 136 5.14 -28.70 -12.74
C GLN A 136 6.09 -28.06 -13.77
N PRO A 137 6.96 -28.86 -14.42
CA PRO A 137 7.81 -28.38 -15.50
C PRO A 137 6.99 -27.79 -16.66
N GLY A 138 7.16 -26.49 -16.93
CA GLY A 138 6.51 -25.80 -18.03
C GLY A 138 7.50 -25.39 -19.11
N ARG A 139 7.36 -25.90 -20.34
CA ARG A 139 8.01 -25.30 -21.52
C ARG A 139 7.01 -24.38 -22.22
N VAL A 140 7.29 -23.08 -22.20
CA VAL A 140 6.53 -22.11 -22.98
C VAL A 140 7.03 -22.19 -24.43
N ARG A 141 6.13 -22.49 -25.38
CA ARG A 141 6.46 -22.37 -26.82
C ARG A 141 6.67 -20.89 -27.17
N GLN A 142 7.50 -20.58 -28.15
CA GLN A 142 7.72 -19.17 -28.58
C GLN A 142 6.38 -18.45 -28.81
N GLY A 143 6.18 -17.31 -28.13
CA GLY A 143 4.94 -16.53 -28.18
C GLY A 143 3.76 -17.07 -27.35
N GLY A 144 3.94 -18.15 -26.58
CA GLY A 144 2.93 -18.69 -25.67
C GLY A 144 2.93 -18.02 -24.30
N VAL A 145 1.84 -18.20 -23.55
CA VAL A 145 1.72 -17.78 -22.14
C VAL A 145 1.94 -19.01 -21.25
N SER A 146 2.72 -18.85 -20.18
CA SER A 146 2.95 -19.93 -19.21
C SER A 146 1.66 -20.27 -18.48
N LYS A 147 1.40 -21.57 -18.27
CA LYS A 147 0.33 -22.05 -17.38
C LYS A 147 0.70 -21.93 -15.90
N SER A 148 2.00 -21.86 -15.60
CA SER A 148 2.55 -21.82 -14.24
C SER A 148 3.12 -20.44 -13.93
N LEU A 149 3.00 -20.03 -12.68
CA LEU A 149 3.68 -18.85 -12.13
C LEU A 149 5.21 -19.03 -12.13
N LEU A 150 5.91 -17.90 -11.98
CA LEU A 150 7.33 -17.92 -11.68
C LEU A 150 7.56 -18.58 -10.31
N LEU A 151 8.70 -19.25 -10.16
CA LEU A 151 9.05 -19.93 -8.91
C LEU A 151 9.05 -18.96 -7.73
N GLU A 152 9.57 -17.74 -7.91
CA GLU A 152 9.58 -16.67 -6.91
C GLU A 152 8.18 -16.38 -6.35
N THR A 153 7.16 -16.36 -7.21
CA THR A 153 5.77 -16.12 -6.81
C THR A 153 5.18 -17.28 -6.00
N VAL A 154 5.60 -18.52 -6.30
CA VAL A 154 5.22 -19.69 -5.50
C VAL A 154 5.88 -19.65 -4.12
N GLU A 155 7.16 -19.27 -4.06
CA GLU A 155 7.88 -19.07 -2.80
C GLU A 155 7.23 -17.98 -1.94
N GLU A 156 6.84 -16.85 -2.55
CA GLU A 156 6.12 -15.75 -1.88
C GLU A 156 4.75 -16.16 -1.38
N ARG A 157 4.03 -17.02 -2.12
CA ARG A 157 2.75 -17.55 -1.67
C ARG A 157 2.92 -18.43 -0.43
N LEU A 158 3.94 -19.29 -0.41
CA LEU A 158 4.23 -20.13 0.76
C LEU A 158 4.73 -19.30 1.94
N GLU A 159 5.51 -18.25 1.70
CA GLU A 159 5.91 -17.27 2.72
C GLU A 159 4.70 -16.56 3.31
N MET A 160 3.75 -16.15 2.46
CA MET A 160 2.51 -15.50 2.90
C MET A 160 1.66 -16.45 3.76
N VAL A 161 1.57 -17.73 3.40
CA VAL A 161 0.90 -18.74 4.23
C VAL A 161 1.58 -18.86 5.59
N LEU A 162 2.91 -18.94 5.63
CA LEU A 162 3.68 -18.97 6.87
C LEU A 162 3.45 -17.72 7.72
N ARG A 163 3.42 -16.54 7.10
CA ARG A 163 3.21 -15.26 7.78
C ARG A 163 1.81 -15.14 8.39
N ILE A 164 0.78 -15.53 7.64
CA ILE A 164 -0.63 -15.32 8.03
C ILE A 164 -1.14 -16.46 8.91
N ARG A 165 -0.83 -17.71 8.55
CA ARG A 165 -1.36 -18.92 9.21
C ARG A 165 -0.34 -19.61 10.11
N GLY A 166 0.87 -19.06 10.23
CA GLY A 166 1.94 -19.62 11.05
C GLY A 166 2.52 -20.92 10.49
N GLU A 167 3.44 -21.50 11.25
CA GLU A 167 4.06 -22.79 10.93
C GLU A 167 3.02 -23.92 10.86
N GLU A 168 2.04 -23.92 11.76
CA GLU A 168 0.94 -24.89 11.76
C GLU A 168 0.15 -24.85 10.45
N GLY A 169 -0.25 -23.65 10.00
CA GLY A 169 -0.96 -23.49 8.74
C GLY A 169 -0.15 -23.91 7.51
N LEU A 170 1.15 -23.63 7.50
CA LEU A 170 2.03 -24.12 6.43
C LEU A 170 2.16 -25.65 6.47
N ASN A 171 2.21 -26.26 7.64
CA ASN A 171 2.27 -27.72 7.77
C ASN A 171 0.96 -28.40 7.36
N ILE A 172 -0.21 -27.83 7.69
CA ILE A 172 -1.50 -28.30 7.17
C ILE A 172 -1.51 -28.28 5.65
N LEU A 173 -1.01 -27.20 5.03
CA LEU A 173 -0.90 -27.10 3.57
C LEU A 173 0.03 -28.16 2.99
N ARG A 174 1.16 -28.46 3.65
CA ARG A 174 2.09 -29.53 3.25
C ARG A 174 1.44 -30.91 3.32
N ASP A 175 0.61 -31.16 4.33
CA ASP A 175 -0.11 -32.42 4.48
C ASP A 175 -1.19 -32.58 3.40
N GLN A 176 -1.96 -31.52 3.12
CA GLN A 176 -2.90 -31.48 2.00
C GLN A 176 -2.19 -31.71 0.65
N ALA A 177 -1.03 -31.09 0.44
CA ALA A 177 -0.21 -31.31 -0.75
C ALA A 177 0.27 -32.77 -0.86
N ARG A 178 0.56 -33.45 0.25
CA ARG A 178 0.92 -34.87 0.25
C ARG A 178 -0.24 -35.75 -0.22
N GLU A 179 -1.46 -35.46 0.23
CA GLU A 179 -2.65 -36.20 -0.21
C GLU A 179 -2.93 -35.99 -1.70
N VAL A 180 -2.84 -34.74 -2.19
CA VAL A 180 -2.99 -34.44 -3.62
C VAL A 180 -1.92 -35.14 -4.45
N ALA A 181 -0.65 -35.05 -4.04
CA ALA A 181 0.45 -35.65 -4.76
C ALA A 181 0.36 -37.18 -4.80
N ARG A 182 -0.14 -37.82 -3.74
CA ARG A 182 -0.41 -39.27 -3.73
C ARG A 182 -1.53 -39.64 -4.70
N ALA A 183 -2.61 -38.86 -4.73
CA ALA A 183 -3.75 -39.13 -5.60
C ALA A 183 -3.43 -38.94 -7.09
N LEU A 184 -2.51 -38.02 -7.43
CA LEU A 184 -2.21 -37.62 -8.80
C LEU A 184 -0.82 -38.04 -9.31
N ASP A 185 -0.04 -38.74 -8.49
CA ASP A 185 1.35 -39.15 -8.75
C ASP A 185 2.32 -37.97 -9.03
N TRP A 186 2.20 -36.90 -8.24
CA TRP A 186 3.02 -35.68 -8.35
C TRP A 186 4.14 -35.62 -7.30
N THR A 187 4.94 -36.68 -7.27
CA THR A 187 6.01 -36.86 -6.26
C THR A 187 7.13 -35.81 -6.39
N ALA A 188 7.47 -35.41 -7.61
CA ALA A 188 8.52 -34.41 -7.86
C ALA A 188 8.10 -33.01 -7.41
N GLU A 189 6.87 -32.61 -7.72
CA GLU A 189 6.27 -31.32 -7.35
C GLU A 189 6.14 -31.22 -5.82
N LEU A 190 5.70 -32.31 -5.16
CA LEU A 190 5.65 -32.38 -3.70
C LEU A 190 7.04 -32.20 -3.09
N ALA A 191 8.06 -32.88 -3.62
CA ALA A 191 9.42 -32.75 -3.13
C ALA A 191 9.94 -31.32 -3.27
N GLN A 192 9.61 -30.62 -4.36
CA GLN A 192 9.96 -29.22 -4.54
C GLN A 192 9.22 -28.31 -3.54
N LEU A 193 7.92 -28.47 -3.36
CA LEU A 193 7.13 -27.72 -2.37
C LEU A 193 7.69 -27.90 -0.96
N GLN A 194 8.00 -29.15 -0.58
CA GLN A 194 8.55 -29.47 0.74
C GLN A 194 9.94 -28.86 0.95
N ARG A 195 10.79 -28.82 -0.08
CA ARG A 195 12.08 -28.14 0.00
C ARG A 195 11.91 -26.64 0.25
N ILE A 196 11.05 -25.98 -0.51
CA ILE A 196 10.76 -24.54 -0.35
C ILE A 196 10.22 -24.25 1.06
N ALA A 197 9.19 -24.99 1.48
CA ALA A 197 8.61 -24.84 2.81
C ALA A 197 9.65 -25.11 3.92
N GLY A 198 10.50 -26.14 3.75
CA GLY A 198 11.59 -26.42 4.67
C GLY A 198 12.60 -25.28 4.76
N ALA A 199 12.92 -24.61 3.65
CA ALA A 199 13.84 -23.47 3.64
C ALA A 199 13.22 -22.24 4.31
N LEU A 200 11.92 -21.98 4.08
CA LEU A 200 11.17 -20.93 4.77
C LEU A 200 11.12 -21.14 6.30
N LEU A 201 11.01 -22.40 6.73
CA LEU A 201 11.06 -22.82 8.13
C LEU A 201 12.51 -22.96 8.67
N THR A 202 13.52 -22.57 7.91
CA THR A 202 14.95 -22.66 8.29
C THR A 202 15.47 -24.09 8.56
N THR A 203 14.74 -25.12 8.12
CA THR A 203 15.13 -26.54 8.21
C THR A 203 15.90 -27.05 6.98
N GLN A 204 15.99 -26.21 5.94
CA GLN A 204 16.74 -26.46 4.71
C GLN A 204 17.57 -25.22 4.36
N SER A 205 18.53 -25.37 3.43
CA SER A 205 19.36 -24.25 3.00
C SER A 205 18.52 -23.15 2.33
N SER A 206 18.63 -21.91 2.80
CA SER A 206 17.98 -20.74 2.19
C SER A 206 18.48 -20.43 0.77
N LYS A 207 19.61 -21.01 0.33
CA LYS A 207 20.18 -20.83 -1.01
C LYS A 207 19.32 -21.41 -2.13
N ILE A 208 18.36 -22.26 -1.80
CA ILE A 208 17.43 -22.82 -2.79
C ILE A 208 16.31 -21.84 -3.16
N LEU A 209 16.08 -20.83 -2.32
CA LEU A 209 15.05 -19.82 -2.51
C LEU A 209 15.57 -18.76 -3.49
N THR A 210 14.69 -18.32 -4.37
CA THR A 210 14.96 -17.34 -5.42
C THR A 210 14.33 -15.99 -5.10
N SER A 211 13.13 -15.98 -4.50
CA SER A 211 12.43 -14.76 -4.11
C SER A 211 13.20 -14.01 -3.03
N PRO A 212 13.40 -12.68 -3.18
CA PRO A 212 13.95 -11.83 -2.13
C PRO A 212 13.17 -11.93 -0.81
N VAL A 213 11.83 -12.01 -0.87
CA VAL A 213 10.95 -12.10 0.31
C VAL A 213 11.16 -13.43 1.04
N ALA A 214 11.14 -14.53 0.29
CA ALA A 214 11.35 -15.87 0.84
C ALA A 214 12.76 -16.01 1.46
N ARG A 215 13.78 -15.49 0.78
CA ARG A 215 15.16 -15.48 1.31
C ARG A 215 15.26 -14.66 2.58
N ALA A 216 14.66 -13.47 2.63
CA ALA A 216 14.69 -12.61 3.81
C ALA A 216 13.99 -13.28 5.01
N ARG A 217 12.87 -13.98 4.79
CA ARG A 217 12.21 -14.83 5.79
C ARG A 217 13.16 -15.90 6.33
N ALA A 218 13.81 -16.66 5.46
CA ALA A 218 14.73 -17.72 5.86
C ALA A 218 16.00 -17.20 6.56
N LEU A 219 16.36 -15.93 6.34
CA LEU A 219 17.47 -15.25 7.01
C LEU A 219 17.07 -14.60 8.34
N GLY A 220 15.79 -14.71 8.75
CA GLY A 220 15.29 -14.16 10.01
C GLY A 220 15.01 -12.65 9.98
N LEU A 221 14.98 -12.04 8.79
CA LEU A 221 14.69 -10.61 8.62
C LEU A 221 13.62 -10.38 7.53
N PRO A 222 12.41 -10.94 7.71
CA PRO A 222 11.33 -10.77 6.74
C PRO A 222 10.87 -9.30 6.65
N PHE A 223 10.31 -8.93 5.49
CA PHE A 223 9.87 -7.56 5.21
C PHE A 223 8.55 -7.54 4.44
N ASP A 224 7.91 -6.37 4.42
CA ASP A 224 6.70 -6.11 3.65
C ASP A 224 7.05 -5.67 2.22
N ALA A 225 6.89 -6.58 1.25
CA ALA A 225 7.19 -6.30 -0.15
C ALA A 225 6.30 -5.20 -0.76
N GLY A 226 5.05 -5.09 -0.31
CA GLY A 226 4.14 -4.05 -0.77
C GLY A 226 4.62 -2.65 -0.37
N ARG A 227 5.07 -2.49 0.88
CA ARG A 227 5.66 -1.21 1.32
C ARG A 227 6.99 -0.90 0.63
N VAL A 228 7.83 -1.91 0.39
CA VAL A 228 9.07 -1.73 -0.39
C VAL A 228 8.78 -1.25 -1.82
N ALA A 229 7.71 -1.73 -2.45
CA ALA A 229 7.28 -1.23 -3.76
C ALA A 229 6.81 0.24 -3.71
N LEU A 230 6.09 0.65 -2.66
CA LEU A 230 5.74 2.07 -2.45
C LEU A 230 6.98 2.94 -2.26
N PHE A 231 7.96 2.47 -1.48
CA PHE A 231 9.24 3.18 -1.31
C PHE A 231 10.01 3.31 -2.62
N THR A 232 10.01 2.26 -3.44
CA THR A 232 10.62 2.30 -4.78
C THR A 232 9.93 3.33 -5.69
N THR A 233 8.61 3.42 -5.60
CA THR A 233 7.82 4.43 -6.32
C THR A 233 8.18 5.85 -5.89
N LEU A 234 8.29 6.09 -4.57
CA LEU A 234 8.70 7.39 -4.04
C LEU A 234 10.16 7.72 -4.42
N LEU A 235 11.09 6.77 -4.32
CA LEU A 235 12.49 6.94 -4.73
C LEU A 235 12.57 7.41 -6.18
N SER A 236 11.86 6.73 -7.08
CA SER A 236 11.84 7.05 -8.52
C SER A 236 11.32 8.48 -8.76
N ALA A 237 10.23 8.87 -8.08
CA ALA A 237 9.67 10.20 -8.20
C ALA A 237 10.59 11.29 -7.64
N LEU A 238 11.27 11.03 -6.51
CA LEU A 238 12.23 11.96 -5.92
C LEU A 238 13.49 12.14 -6.77
N GLN A 239 13.98 11.06 -7.41
CA GLN A 239 15.11 11.14 -8.33
C GLN A 239 14.77 11.89 -9.63
N ALA A 240 13.51 11.84 -10.07
CA ALA A 240 13.05 12.57 -11.24
C ALA A 240 12.69 14.04 -10.94
N ALA A 241 12.42 14.38 -9.67
CA ALA A 241 12.01 15.71 -9.28
C ALA A 241 13.19 16.69 -9.24
N VAL A 242 12.98 17.91 -9.74
CA VAL A 242 13.89 19.04 -9.50
C VAL A 242 13.53 19.65 -8.15
N LEU A 243 14.35 19.36 -7.14
CA LEU A 243 14.12 19.82 -5.78
C LEU A 243 14.98 21.06 -5.47
N PRO A 244 14.40 22.12 -4.87
CA PRO A 244 15.12 23.33 -4.54
C PRO A 244 16.04 23.14 -3.33
N GLN A 245 17.15 23.87 -3.34
CA GLN A 245 18.05 24.04 -2.20
C GLN A 245 17.62 25.29 -1.43
N ARG A 246 17.30 25.12 -0.14
CA ARG A 246 16.85 26.20 0.75
C ARG A 246 17.75 26.20 1.98
N PRO A 247 18.75 27.09 2.05
CA PRO A 247 19.60 27.21 3.23
C PRO A 247 18.78 27.48 4.50
N ASP A 248 19.29 27.06 5.64
CA ASP A 248 18.67 27.35 6.94
C ASP A 248 18.51 28.88 7.14
N PRO A 249 17.28 29.41 7.32
CA PRO A 249 17.07 30.84 7.55
C PRO A 249 17.54 31.32 8.93
N ALA A 250 17.91 30.39 9.83
CA ALA A 250 18.21 30.67 11.23
C ALA A 250 19.46 29.88 11.74
N PRO A 251 20.63 30.00 11.09
CA PRO A 251 21.79 29.13 11.40
C PRO A 251 22.48 29.45 12.74
N THR A 252 22.09 30.55 13.41
CA THR A 252 22.66 31.02 14.68
C THR A 252 21.78 30.63 15.87
N ALA A 253 22.39 30.48 17.05
CA ALA A 253 21.76 29.88 18.23
C ALA A 253 20.38 30.45 18.61
N ALA A 254 20.22 31.78 18.79
CA ALA A 254 18.94 32.32 19.27
C ALA A 254 17.77 32.06 18.29
N PRO A 255 17.85 32.42 16.99
CA PRO A 255 16.87 32.04 15.98
C PRO A 255 16.63 30.52 15.85
N PHE A 256 17.68 29.70 15.99
CA PHE A 256 17.56 28.24 15.90
C PHE A 256 16.59 27.65 16.94
N TYR A 257 16.66 28.15 18.18
CA TYR A 257 15.74 27.74 19.26
C TYR A 257 14.30 28.15 18.97
N THR A 258 14.08 29.33 18.37
CA THR A 258 12.76 29.78 17.95
C THR A 258 12.17 28.86 16.87
N VAL A 259 12.95 28.50 15.84
CA VAL A 259 12.49 27.54 14.82
C VAL A 259 12.17 26.18 15.44
N ALA A 260 13.04 25.69 16.33
CA ALA A 260 12.86 24.40 17.01
C ALA A 260 11.60 24.38 17.89
N PHE A 261 11.24 25.50 18.51
CA PHE A 261 9.99 25.64 19.24
C PHE A 261 8.78 25.46 18.32
N PHE A 262 8.71 26.20 17.21
CA PHE A 262 7.57 26.09 16.29
C PHE A 262 7.49 24.73 15.61
N GLU A 263 8.63 24.12 15.28
CA GLU A 263 8.69 22.72 14.82
C GLU A 263 8.04 21.77 15.83
N ALA A 264 8.44 21.85 17.10
CA ALA A 264 7.91 21.00 18.16
C ALA A 264 6.42 21.28 18.42
N TYR A 265 6.02 22.55 18.43
CA TYR A 265 4.64 22.98 18.65
C TYR A 265 3.70 22.38 17.60
N PHE A 266 3.94 22.66 16.31
CA PHE A 266 3.06 22.17 15.26
C PHE A 266 3.11 20.66 15.10
N SER A 267 4.27 20.04 15.33
CA SER A 267 4.40 18.58 15.29
C SER A 267 3.55 17.90 16.38
N ASN A 268 3.43 18.50 17.58
CA ASN A 268 2.55 17.98 18.63
C ASN A 268 1.07 18.28 18.34
N PHE A 269 0.77 19.47 17.82
CA PHE A 269 -0.59 19.88 17.48
C PHE A 269 -1.24 18.92 16.46
N ILE A 270 -0.51 18.53 15.41
CA ILE A 270 -1.02 17.60 14.38
C ILE A 270 -1.49 16.27 14.98
N GLU A 271 -0.79 15.79 16.01
CA GLU A 271 -1.12 14.53 16.70
C GLU A 271 -2.21 14.68 17.78
N GLY A 272 -2.81 15.87 17.93
CA GLY A 272 -3.90 16.13 18.88
C GLY A 272 -3.45 16.67 20.25
N THR A 273 -2.15 16.96 20.44
CA THR A 273 -1.67 17.66 21.63
C THR A 273 -1.87 19.17 21.45
N GLU A 274 -3.09 19.63 21.72
CA GLU A 274 -3.52 21.00 21.42
C GLU A 274 -3.25 21.92 22.61
N PHE A 275 -2.32 22.86 22.47
CA PHE A 275 -2.10 23.97 23.40
C PHE A 275 -2.18 25.30 22.64
N GLN A 276 -2.54 26.37 23.34
CA GLN A 276 -2.30 27.70 22.82
C GLN A 276 -0.78 27.91 22.66
N VAL A 277 -0.37 28.63 21.63
CA VAL A 277 1.05 28.80 21.31
C VAL A 277 1.84 29.40 22.48
N ASP A 278 1.26 30.37 23.20
CA ASP A 278 1.88 30.99 24.38
C ASP A 278 1.98 30.03 25.58
N GLU A 279 0.99 29.14 25.76
CA GLU A 279 1.05 28.10 26.79
C GLU A 279 2.17 27.11 26.50
N ALA A 280 2.24 26.63 25.25
CA ALA A 280 3.31 25.73 24.82
C ALA A 280 4.70 26.39 24.97
N HIS A 281 4.81 27.68 24.63
CA HIS A 281 6.06 28.44 24.81
C HIS A 281 6.46 28.50 26.28
N ARG A 282 5.51 28.81 27.18
CA ARG A 282 5.77 28.85 28.62
C ARG A 282 6.22 27.49 29.17
N ILE A 283 5.64 26.39 28.69
CA ILE A 283 6.05 25.02 29.10
C ILE A 283 7.53 24.79 28.79
N VAL A 284 8.00 25.17 27.60
CA VAL A 284 9.39 24.93 27.20
C VAL A 284 10.38 25.90 27.84
N GLU A 285 9.98 27.14 28.11
CA GLU A 285 10.83 28.14 28.77
C GLU A 285 11.02 27.87 30.26
N THR A 286 9.92 27.53 30.95
CA THR A 286 9.93 27.42 32.42
C THR A 286 10.14 25.98 32.90
N GLY A 287 9.92 25.00 32.03
CA GLY A 287 9.83 23.58 32.41
C GLY A 287 8.62 23.25 33.29
N GLN A 288 7.73 24.22 33.57
CA GLN A 288 6.55 24.02 34.40
C GLN A 288 5.46 23.33 33.59
N LEU A 289 5.02 22.16 34.06
CA LEU A 289 3.97 21.37 33.43
C LEU A 289 2.60 21.93 33.79
N MET A 290 1.68 21.92 32.83
CA MET A 290 0.29 22.30 33.08
C MET A 290 -0.42 21.25 33.92
N GLY A 291 -1.08 21.68 35.01
CA GLY A 291 -1.88 20.81 35.86
C GLY A 291 -3.01 20.13 35.07
N GLY A 292 -3.20 18.83 35.28
CA GLY A 292 -4.24 18.06 34.58
C GLY A 292 -3.90 17.65 33.14
N ARG A 293 -2.79 18.14 32.56
CA ARG A 293 -2.31 17.80 31.21
C ARG A 293 -0.82 17.45 31.22
N HIS A 294 -0.40 16.66 32.21
CA HIS A 294 1.02 16.36 32.43
C HIS A 294 1.68 15.61 31.26
N ALA A 295 1.02 14.59 30.70
CA ALA A 295 1.55 13.83 29.57
C ALA A 295 1.68 14.71 28.32
N ASP A 296 0.64 15.48 27.99
CA ASP A 296 0.64 16.43 26.87
C ASP A 296 1.72 17.52 27.03
N SER A 297 1.89 18.06 28.24
CA SER A 297 2.95 19.04 28.54
C SER A 297 4.35 18.43 28.34
N HIS A 298 4.52 17.17 28.74
CA HIS A 298 5.76 16.43 28.52
C HIS A 298 6.01 16.16 27.05
N ASP A 299 4.99 15.86 26.25
CA ASP A 299 5.14 15.61 24.81
C ASP A 299 5.71 16.85 24.09
N VAL A 300 5.17 18.04 24.39
CA VAL A 300 5.69 19.32 23.88
C VAL A 300 7.13 19.53 24.31
N LEU A 301 7.42 19.38 25.61
CA LEU A 301 8.76 19.60 26.16
C LEU A 301 9.79 18.61 25.59
N SER A 302 9.50 17.31 25.57
CA SER A 302 10.40 16.27 25.05
C SER A 302 10.68 16.45 23.56
N THR A 303 9.66 16.82 22.78
CA THR A 303 9.83 17.12 21.34
C THR A 303 10.74 18.33 21.16
N TYR A 304 10.49 19.42 21.89
CA TYR A 304 11.33 20.62 21.84
C TYR A 304 12.78 20.31 22.23
N GLN A 305 13.01 19.53 23.29
CA GLN A 305 14.36 19.15 23.73
C GLN A 305 15.15 18.40 22.64
N LEU A 306 14.48 17.62 21.80
CA LEU A 306 15.11 16.97 20.64
C LEU A 306 15.35 17.96 19.50
N CYS A 307 14.31 18.70 19.08
CA CYS A 307 14.41 19.67 17.97
C CYS A 307 15.43 20.78 18.23
N SER A 308 15.56 21.22 19.49
CA SER A 308 16.47 22.30 19.91
C SER A 308 17.92 21.85 20.14
N ASN A 309 18.18 20.55 20.18
CA ASN A 309 19.53 20.02 20.35
C ASN A 309 20.21 19.88 18.98
N VAL A 310 21.05 20.86 18.63
CA VAL A 310 21.80 20.89 17.36
C VAL A 310 22.65 19.63 17.17
N ALA A 311 23.32 19.17 18.21
CA ALA A 311 24.17 17.97 18.14
C ALA A 311 23.33 16.73 17.83
N GLU A 312 22.16 16.61 18.47
CA GLU A 312 21.21 15.53 18.20
C GLU A 312 20.64 15.60 16.79
N MET A 313 20.18 16.78 16.35
CA MET A 313 19.57 16.97 15.02
C MET A 313 20.55 16.77 13.85
N ARG A 314 21.86 16.81 14.11
CA ARG A 314 22.90 16.48 13.12
C ARG A 314 23.20 14.99 13.00
N VAL A 315 22.64 14.16 13.88
CA VAL A 315 22.79 12.70 13.81
C VAL A 315 21.79 12.14 12.79
N VAL A 316 22.32 11.59 11.69
CA VAL A 316 21.57 10.88 10.65
C VAL A 316 22.12 9.45 10.48
N PRO A 317 21.26 8.47 10.15
CA PRO A 317 21.66 7.06 10.06
C PRO A 317 22.68 6.79 8.95
N GLN A 318 23.72 6.01 9.28
CA GLN A 318 24.76 5.59 8.33
C GLN A 318 24.56 4.15 7.84
N SER A 319 23.91 3.32 8.66
CA SER A 319 23.48 1.96 8.35
C SER A 319 22.02 1.75 8.74
N ALA A 320 21.43 0.63 8.31
CA ALA A 320 20.08 0.26 8.72
C ALA A 320 20.00 -0.04 10.23
N GLU A 321 21.05 -0.64 10.80
CA GLU A 321 21.19 -0.85 12.24
C GLU A 321 21.22 0.48 13.00
N ASP A 322 21.95 1.48 12.48
CA ASP A 322 21.97 2.82 13.06
C ASP A 322 20.59 3.47 12.98
N LEU A 323 19.88 3.31 11.86
CA LEU A 323 18.49 3.79 11.74
C LEU A 323 17.62 3.19 12.85
N LEU A 324 17.66 1.87 13.04
CA LEU A 324 16.88 1.21 14.08
C LEU A 324 17.23 1.77 15.48
N ALA A 325 18.52 1.89 15.80
CA ALA A 325 18.98 2.39 17.09
C ALA A 325 18.58 3.87 17.33
N ILE A 326 18.72 4.72 16.31
CA ILE A 326 18.32 6.14 16.39
C ILE A 326 16.81 6.26 16.61
N LEU A 327 16.01 5.48 15.87
CA LEU A 327 14.55 5.49 16.01
C LEU A 327 14.14 5.10 17.43
N GLN A 328 14.68 4.00 17.98
CA GLN A 328 14.35 3.56 19.34
C GLN A 328 14.75 4.61 20.40
N ARG A 329 15.96 5.17 20.29
CA ARG A 329 16.47 6.17 21.25
C ARG A 329 15.65 7.46 21.23
N ARG A 330 15.40 8.02 20.04
CA ARG A 330 14.58 9.24 19.89
C ARG A 330 13.15 8.99 20.31
N HIS A 331 12.57 7.85 19.94
CA HIS A 331 11.23 7.46 20.36
C HIS A 331 11.11 7.30 21.88
N ALA A 332 12.10 6.68 22.54
CA ALA A 332 12.13 6.54 23.99
C ALA A 332 12.09 7.90 24.70
N GLN A 333 12.82 8.90 24.19
CA GLN A 333 12.79 10.24 24.74
C GLN A 333 11.47 10.97 24.45
N LEU A 334 10.97 10.90 23.21
CA LEU A 334 9.70 11.51 22.81
C LEU A 334 8.55 11.03 23.70
N MET A 335 8.44 9.71 23.89
CA MET A 335 7.31 9.09 24.56
C MET A 335 7.52 8.81 26.04
N ARG A 336 8.60 9.31 26.66
CA ARG A 336 9.00 8.96 28.05
C ARG A 336 7.92 9.12 29.12
N ALA A 337 6.98 10.04 28.91
CA ALA A 337 5.87 10.33 29.83
C ALA A 337 4.63 9.46 29.59
N ARG A 338 4.69 8.53 28.62
CA ARG A 338 3.62 7.59 28.25
C ARG A 338 4.14 6.14 28.33
N PRO A 339 4.41 5.62 29.54
CA PRO A 339 4.98 4.28 29.72
C PRO A 339 4.06 3.17 29.18
N ASP A 340 2.75 3.40 29.12
CA ASP A 340 1.75 2.51 28.52
C ASP A 340 1.94 2.36 26.99
N LYS A 341 2.66 3.29 26.34
CA LYS A 341 3.00 3.25 24.91
C LYS A 341 4.37 2.66 24.61
N ARG A 342 5.00 2.05 25.64
CA ARG A 342 6.28 1.32 25.55
C ARG A 342 7.38 2.11 24.82
N PRO A 343 7.85 3.22 25.39
CA PRO A 343 8.83 4.10 24.75
C PRO A 343 10.09 3.35 24.30
N GLY A 344 10.49 3.57 23.05
CA GLY A 344 11.65 2.92 22.41
C GLY A 344 11.48 1.44 22.01
N GLN A 345 10.32 0.81 22.27
CA GLN A 345 10.08 -0.60 21.95
C GLN A 345 9.24 -0.74 20.67
N TRP A 346 9.63 -1.63 19.76
CA TRP A 346 8.86 -1.93 18.56
C TRP A 346 7.44 -2.40 18.92
N LYS A 347 6.47 -2.07 18.06
CA LYS A 347 5.10 -2.57 18.23
C LYS A 347 5.06 -4.10 18.25
N GLU A 348 4.14 -4.65 19.03
CA GLU A 348 3.90 -6.10 19.13
C GLU A 348 2.59 -6.51 18.48
N TYR A 349 1.69 -5.54 18.26
CA TYR A 349 0.40 -5.73 17.64
C TYR A 349 0.29 -4.89 16.37
N ALA A 350 -0.48 -5.37 15.40
CA ALA A 350 -0.76 -4.60 14.20
C ALA A 350 -1.48 -3.29 14.59
N ASN A 351 -1.03 -2.18 14.00
CA ASN A 351 -1.64 -0.87 14.17
C ASN A 351 -2.21 -0.39 12.83
N GLN A 352 -3.22 0.48 12.93
CA GLN A 352 -3.97 1.01 11.81
C GLN A 352 -4.36 2.45 12.11
N ALA A 353 -4.38 3.28 11.07
CA ALA A 353 -4.99 4.60 11.09
C ALA A 353 -5.99 4.71 9.93
N ASP A 354 -7.21 5.15 10.21
CA ASP A 354 -8.33 5.14 9.26
C ASP A 354 -8.51 3.77 8.59
N LEU A 355 -8.29 3.70 7.27
CA LEU A 355 -8.38 2.49 6.43
C LEU A 355 -7.00 1.92 6.07
N ILE A 356 -5.91 2.43 6.67
CA ILE A 356 -4.54 2.03 6.37
C ILE A 356 -4.03 1.12 7.49
N SER A 357 -3.95 -0.18 7.22
CA SER A 357 -3.20 -1.13 8.06
C SER A 357 -1.71 -0.99 7.76
N PHE A 358 -0.89 -0.68 8.77
CA PHE A 358 0.56 -0.54 8.59
C PHE A 358 1.27 -1.90 8.63
N VAL A 359 2.60 -1.89 8.45
CA VAL A 359 3.45 -3.10 8.40
C VAL A 359 3.23 -3.99 9.63
N ASP A 360 3.09 -5.30 9.44
CA ASP A 360 2.93 -6.24 10.58
C ASP A 360 4.15 -6.17 11.53
N PRO A 361 3.97 -6.35 12.86
CA PRO A 361 5.05 -6.30 13.86
C PRO A 361 6.30 -7.11 13.47
N GLY A 362 6.09 -8.35 13.02
CA GLY A 362 7.17 -9.25 12.61
C GLY A 362 7.94 -8.82 11.35
N LEU A 363 7.43 -7.84 10.60
CA LEU A 363 8.03 -7.34 9.35
C LEU A 363 8.67 -5.95 9.51
N VAL A 364 8.49 -5.26 10.64
CA VAL A 364 8.93 -3.87 10.86
C VAL A 364 10.42 -3.69 10.58
N ARG A 365 11.26 -4.53 11.20
CA ARG A 365 12.72 -4.40 11.14
C ARG A 365 13.26 -4.64 9.73
N GLY A 366 12.80 -5.71 9.06
CA GLY A 366 13.21 -5.98 7.69
C GLY A 366 12.71 -4.93 6.71
N THR A 367 11.50 -4.41 6.90
CA THR A 367 10.95 -3.35 6.04
C THR A 367 11.73 -2.04 6.16
N LEU A 368 12.14 -1.65 7.37
CA LEU A 368 13.05 -0.51 7.57
C LEU A 368 14.42 -0.75 6.93
N HIS A 369 14.93 -1.99 6.99
CA HIS A 369 16.19 -2.37 6.36
C HIS A 369 16.16 -2.20 4.84
N GLU A 370 15.14 -2.77 4.18
CA GLU A 370 14.96 -2.63 2.73
C GLU A 370 14.68 -1.17 2.33
N GLY A 371 13.85 -0.45 3.10
CA GLY A 371 13.63 0.98 2.90
C GLY A 371 14.91 1.80 3.02
N PHE A 372 15.79 1.48 3.96
CA PHE A 372 17.07 2.17 4.14
C PHE A 372 18.01 1.96 2.95
N LYS A 373 18.07 0.75 2.37
CA LYS A 373 18.84 0.49 1.15
C LYS A 373 18.41 1.39 -0.01
N LEU A 374 17.10 1.61 -0.16
CA LEU A 374 16.56 2.54 -1.17
C LEU A 374 16.94 3.99 -0.85
N TYR A 375 16.75 4.41 0.40
CA TYR A 375 17.11 5.74 0.90
C TYR A 375 18.58 6.12 0.62
N GLN A 376 19.52 5.18 0.72
CA GLN A 376 20.95 5.43 0.45
C GLN A 376 21.24 5.88 -0.99
N ASN A 377 20.31 5.68 -1.93
CA ASN A 377 20.44 6.14 -3.31
C ASN A 377 20.05 7.62 -3.50
N LEU A 378 19.59 8.31 -2.46
CA LEU A 378 19.24 9.72 -2.48
C LEU A 378 20.40 10.60 -2.00
N LYS A 379 20.72 11.62 -2.81
CA LYS A 379 21.80 12.58 -2.53
C LYS A 379 21.27 13.93 -2.03
N GLU A 380 20.19 14.42 -2.62
CA GLU A 380 19.60 15.72 -2.27
C GLU A 380 19.02 15.69 -0.85
N PRO A 381 19.36 16.64 0.04
CA PRO A 381 18.87 16.66 1.41
C PRO A 381 17.34 16.68 1.51
N LEU A 382 16.66 17.44 0.66
CA LEU A 382 15.20 17.49 0.64
C LEU A 382 14.57 16.15 0.24
N ALA A 383 15.18 15.45 -0.72
CA ALA A 383 14.72 14.11 -1.10
C ALA A 383 14.90 13.12 0.06
N ARG A 384 16.07 13.13 0.71
CA ARG A 384 16.35 12.27 1.87
C ARG A 384 15.36 12.53 3.01
N ALA A 385 15.07 13.80 3.30
CA ALA A 385 14.11 14.21 4.31
C ALA A 385 12.70 13.67 4.01
N MET A 386 12.20 13.89 2.78
CA MET A 386 10.89 13.37 2.33
C MET A 386 10.85 11.85 2.38
N PHE A 387 11.88 11.16 1.90
CA PHE A 387 11.90 9.70 1.93
C PHE A 387 11.91 9.15 3.37
N MET A 388 12.77 9.69 4.24
CA MET A 388 12.89 9.27 5.64
C MET A 388 11.57 9.47 6.39
N MET A 389 10.91 10.60 6.15
CA MET A 389 9.60 10.91 6.69
C MET A 389 8.58 9.83 6.30
N PHE A 390 8.44 9.56 4.99
CA PHE A 390 7.46 8.61 4.50
C PHE A 390 7.77 7.18 4.97
N LEU A 391 9.04 6.76 4.94
CA LEU A 391 9.49 5.45 5.42
C LEU A 391 9.00 5.17 6.85
N ILE A 392 9.22 6.10 7.77
CA ILE A 392 8.85 5.91 9.18
C ILE A 392 7.33 5.96 9.36
N SER A 393 6.65 6.92 8.72
CA SER A 393 5.19 7.05 8.81
C SER A 393 4.46 5.82 8.24
N GLU A 394 4.99 5.24 7.17
CA GLU A 394 4.38 4.13 6.45
C GLU A 394 4.71 2.75 7.07
N VAL A 395 5.88 2.59 7.70
CA VAL A 395 6.18 1.39 8.50
C VAL A 395 5.41 1.43 9.83
N HIS A 396 5.29 2.62 10.42
CA HIS A 396 4.63 2.85 11.69
C HIS A 396 5.15 1.93 12.82
N PRO A 397 6.46 2.00 13.14
CA PRO A 397 7.16 0.99 13.94
C PRO A 397 6.78 0.88 15.42
N PHE A 398 6.16 1.91 16.00
CA PHE A 398 5.86 2.00 17.43
C PHE A 398 4.34 2.05 17.70
N ASP A 399 3.92 1.90 18.96
CA ASP A 399 2.50 1.92 19.33
C ASP A 399 1.85 3.30 19.17
N ASP A 400 2.63 4.37 19.33
CA ASP A 400 2.22 5.77 19.22
C ASP A 400 3.48 6.63 18.92
N GLY A 401 3.33 7.93 18.65
CA GLY A 401 4.46 8.86 18.45
C GLY A 401 5.16 8.76 17.09
N ASN A 402 4.70 7.88 16.19
CA ASN A 402 5.32 7.65 14.88
C ASN A 402 5.34 8.91 14.00
N GLY A 403 4.25 9.70 13.97
CA GLY A 403 4.18 10.93 13.19
C GLY A 403 5.18 12.00 13.67
N ARG A 404 5.26 12.20 15.00
CA ARG A 404 6.26 13.09 15.64
C ARG A 404 7.68 12.65 15.33
N LEU A 405 7.97 11.35 15.47
CA LEU A 405 9.28 10.79 15.17
C LEU A 405 9.64 10.94 13.68
N ALA A 406 8.70 10.67 12.77
CA ALA A 406 8.92 10.81 11.33
C ALA A 406 9.29 12.25 10.94
N ARG A 407 8.59 13.25 11.49
CA ARG A 407 8.90 14.67 11.25
C ARG A 407 10.22 15.10 11.89
N LEU A 408 10.55 14.59 13.07
CA LEU A 408 11.86 14.82 13.69
C LEU A 408 13.01 14.26 12.83
N MET A 409 12.86 13.02 12.33
CA MET A 409 13.84 12.38 11.46
C MET A 409 13.97 13.07 10.10
N MET A 410 12.85 13.54 9.53
CA MET A 410 12.83 14.39 8.34
C MET A 410 13.68 15.64 8.52
N ASN A 411 13.46 16.38 9.61
CA ASN A 411 14.18 17.62 9.87
C ASN A 411 15.63 17.38 10.29
N ALA A 412 15.98 16.23 10.85
CA ALA A 412 17.37 15.87 11.12
C ALA A 412 18.21 15.78 9.81
N GLU A 413 17.64 15.24 8.72
CA GLU A 413 18.30 15.25 7.40
C GLU A 413 18.61 16.69 6.95
N LEU A 414 17.64 17.59 7.09
CA LEU A 414 17.75 18.98 6.67
C LEU A 414 18.76 19.75 7.53
N VAL A 415 18.67 19.61 8.85
CA VAL A 415 19.59 20.25 9.80
C VAL A 415 21.03 19.75 9.62
N SER A 416 21.23 18.44 9.38
CA SER A 416 22.57 17.89 9.10
C SER A 416 23.20 18.47 7.83
N ALA A 417 22.37 18.90 6.87
CA ALA A 417 22.80 19.47 5.59
C ALA A 417 22.77 21.01 5.58
N GLY A 418 22.46 21.67 6.70
CA GLY A 418 22.33 23.13 6.78
C GLY A 418 21.18 23.69 5.95
N GLN A 419 20.12 22.90 5.76
CA GLN A 419 18.92 23.28 5.02
C GLN A 419 17.78 23.70 5.95
N CYS A 420 16.90 24.55 5.43
CA CYS A 420 15.67 24.96 6.06
C CYS A 420 14.81 23.75 6.42
N ARG A 421 14.27 23.75 7.64
CA ARG A 421 13.36 22.71 8.14
C ARG A 421 12.02 22.74 7.42
N ILE A 422 11.30 21.62 7.48
CA ILE A 422 9.90 21.54 7.09
C ILE A 422 9.04 21.58 8.36
N ILE A 423 8.11 22.54 8.41
CA ILE A 423 7.10 22.64 9.47
C ILE A 423 5.73 22.58 8.80
N VAL A 424 4.96 21.54 9.14
CA VAL A 424 3.56 21.42 8.70
C VAL A 424 2.71 22.18 9.71
N THR A 425 2.07 23.27 9.29
CA THR A 425 1.29 24.14 10.17
C THR A 425 -0.11 23.55 10.44
N THR A 426 -0.83 24.11 11.41
CA THR A 426 -2.23 23.74 11.69
C THR A 426 -3.12 23.93 10.46
N HIS A 427 -2.89 25.00 9.70
CA HIS A 427 -3.58 25.25 8.44
C HIS A 427 -3.37 24.14 7.39
N ALA A 428 -2.16 23.59 7.34
CA ALA A 428 -1.81 22.50 6.41
C ALA A 428 -2.19 21.10 6.94
N ARG A 429 -2.72 20.99 8.18
CA ARG A 429 -3.01 19.73 8.87
C ARG A 429 -3.96 18.83 8.10
N GLU A 430 -5.00 19.35 7.45
CA GLU A 430 -5.94 18.50 6.68
C GLU A 430 -5.29 17.95 5.39
N GLY A 431 -4.52 18.79 4.68
CA GLY A 431 -3.92 18.39 3.41
C GLY A 431 -2.75 17.41 3.54
N TYR A 432 -2.11 17.35 4.70
CA TYR A 432 -0.95 16.51 4.97
C TYR A 432 -1.27 15.00 5.05
N PRO A 433 -2.25 14.53 5.87
CA PRO A 433 -2.69 13.14 5.88
C PRO A 433 -3.25 12.71 4.52
N ASP A 434 -3.94 13.59 3.79
CA ASP A 434 -4.44 13.29 2.44
C ASP A 434 -3.29 13.03 1.45
N ALA A 435 -2.19 13.79 1.55
CA ALA A 435 -1.00 13.57 0.73
C ALA A 435 -0.34 12.22 1.03
N LEU A 436 -0.23 11.85 2.32
CA LEU A 436 0.26 10.54 2.75
C LEU A 436 -0.65 9.41 2.29
N ARG A 437 -1.97 9.55 2.49
CA ARG A 437 -2.99 8.58 2.08
C ARG A 437 -2.96 8.33 0.58
N ARG A 438 -2.82 9.38 -0.22
CA ARG A 438 -2.73 9.27 -1.68
C ARG A 438 -1.48 8.51 -2.13
N LEU A 439 -0.33 8.75 -1.49
CA LEU A 439 0.86 7.96 -1.77
C LEU A 439 0.70 6.50 -1.31
N SER A 440 0.21 6.26 -0.09
CA SER A 440 0.03 4.92 0.48
C SER A 440 -0.97 4.05 -0.30
N GLN A 441 -2.14 4.60 -0.65
CA GLN A 441 -3.24 3.83 -1.24
C GLN A 441 -3.27 3.86 -2.76
N GLN A 442 -2.72 4.91 -3.39
CA GLN A 442 -2.79 5.10 -4.84
C GLN A 442 -1.41 5.06 -5.51
N SER A 443 -0.31 4.91 -4.75
CA SER A 443 1.06 4.96 -5.26
C SER A 443 1.37 6.29 -5.99
N GLU A 444 0.75 7.39 -5.56
CA GLU A 444 0.83 8.69 -6.22
C GLU A 444 1.64 9.72 -5.39
N PRO A 445 2.96 9.86 -5.61
CA PRO A 445 3.85 10.68 -4.76
C PRO A 445 3.76 12.18 -5.02
N GLY A 446 3.13 12.60 -6.13
CA GLY A 446 3.20 13.99 -6.58
C GLY A 446 2.62 15.02 -5.59
N LEU A 447 1.49 14.70 -4.94
CA LEU A 447 0.89 15.60 -3.93
C LEU A 447 1.78 15.71 -2.69
N TYR A 448 2.33 14.59 -2.23
CA TYR A 448 3.23 14.50 -1.09
C TYR A 448 4.50 15.35 -1.28
N ILE A 449 5.19 15.21 -2.42
CA ILE A 449 6.40 15.98 -2.73
C ILE A 449 6.10 17.49 -2.78
N ARG A 450 5.03 17.91 -3.48
CA ARG A 450 4.66 19.32 -3.57
C ARG A 450 4.29 19.92 -2.22
N MET A 451 3.54 19.17 -1.41
CA MET A 451 3.08 19.62 -0.10
C MET A 451 4.27 19.85 0.85
N LEU A 452 5.20 18.90 0.94
CA LEU A 452 6.39 19.06 1.80
C LEU A 452 7.37 20.12 1.29
N SER A 453 7.54 20.25 -0.03
CA SER A 453 8.37 21.33 -0.60
C SER A 453 7.74 22.71 -0.35
N GLY A 454 6.40 22.82 -0.44
CA GLY A 454 5.66 24.03 -0.11
C GLY A 454 5.76 24.39 1.38
N ALA A 455 5.66 23.40 2.26
CA ALA A 455 5.85 23.60 3.69
C ALA A 455 7.29 24.05 4.02
N GLN A 456 8.31 23.53 3.34
CA GLN A 456 9.68 24.05 3.47
C GLN A 456 9.81 25.49 2.98
N GLN A 457 9.16 25.82 1.86
CA GLN A 457 9.18 27.19 1.31
C GLN A 457 8.59 28.18 2.30
N PHE A 458 7.43 27.84 2.88
CA PHE A 458 6.78 28.64 3.90
C PHE A 458 7.74 28.97 5.06
N VAL A 459 8.47 27.97 5.57
CA VAL A 459 9.46 28.19 6.64
C VAL A 459 10.63 29.05 6.16
N ALA A 460 11.10 28.86 4.92
CA ALA A 460 12.20 29.65 4.36
C ALA A 460 11.85 31.14 4.21
N ASP A 461 10.57 31.47 4.05
CA ASP A 461 10.08 32.84 3.89
C ASP A 461 9.85 33.56 5.25
N VAL A 462 9.88 32.83 6.37
CA VAL A 462 9.69 33.39 7.72
C VAL A 462 10.99 34.01 8.24
N GLN A 463 10.90 35.22 8.79
CA GLN A 463 12.02 35.89 9.44
C GLN A 463 12.13 35.50 10.92
N PHE A 464 13.03 34.57 11.23
CA PHE A 464 13.27 34.08 12.59
C PHE A 464 14.14 35.05 13.39
N THR A 465 13.51 35.91 14.18
CA THR A 465 14.18 36.90 15.04
C THR A 465 13.90 36.65 16.52
N SER A 466 12.66 36.82 16.96
CA SER A 466 12.19 36.51 18.31
C SER A 466 10.89 35.70 18.25
N PHE A 467 10.53 35.07 19.37
CA PHE A 467 9.26 34.35 19.49
C PHE A 467 8.06 35.23 19.07
N GLU A 468 7.95 36.45 19.61
CA GLU A 468 6.82 37.34 19.33
C GLU A 468 6.77 37.79 17.87
N ALA A 469 7.93 38.09 17.26
CA ALA A 469 7.98 38.49 15.86
C ALA A 469 7.61 37.35 14.92
N VAL A 470 8.02 36.12 15.24
CA VAL A 470 7.67 34.93 14.43
C VAL A 470 6.21 34.56 14.63
N LYS A 471 5.71 34.58 15.87
CA LYS A 471 4.30 34.35 16.19
C LYS A 471 3.39 35.31 15.41
N ALA A 472 3.69 36.60 15.43
CA ALA A 472 2.92 37.61 14.68
C ALA A 472 2.91 37.34 13.16
N GLN A 473 4.06 36.93 12.58
CA GLN A 473 4.14 36.54 11.18
C GLN A 473 3.27 35.30 10.87
N LEU A 474 3.30 34.29 11.74
CA LEU A 474 2.52 33.06 11.60
C LEU A 474 1.01 33.31 11.76
N GLU A 475 0.61 34.19 12.67
CA GLU A 475 -0.78 34.65 12.83
C GLU A 475 -1.29 35.37 11.57
N ALA A 476 -0.51 36.31 11.02
CA ALA A 476 -0.85 37.02 9.79
C ALA A 476 -1.03 36.09 8.58
N GLN A 477 -0.38 34.92 8.61
CA GLN A 477 -0.46 33.89 7.58
C GLN A 477 -1.47 32.78 7.90
N ASN A 478 -2.27 32.93 8.97
CA ASN A 478 -3.24 31.95 9.45
C ASN A 478 -2.64 30.57 9.77
N ALA A 479 -1.36 30.49 10.14
CA ALA A 479 -0.67 29.21 10.35
C ALA A 479 -1.26 28.38 11.50
N PHE A 480 -1.85 29.05 12.51
CA PHE A 480 -2.49 28.41 13.67
C PHE A 480 -3.97 28.05 13.46
N ALA A 481 -4.59 28.51 12.36
CA ALA A 481 -6.00 28.31 12.13
C ALA A 481 -6.30 26.90 11.58
N GLU A 482 -7.29 26.23 12.16
CA GLU A 482 -7.84 25.01 11.56
C GLU A 482 -8.73 25.36 10.36
N VAL A 483 -8.52 24.66 9.24
CA VAL A 483 -9.44 24.73 8.11
C VAL A 483 -10.52 23.69 8.36
N SER A 484 -11.74 24.11 8.68
CA SER A 484 -12.87 23.20 8.78
C SER A 484 -13.34 22.78 7.39
N SER A 485 -13.20 21.50 7.06
CA SER A 485 -13.74 20.88 5.84
C SER A 485 -15.28 20.92 5.72
N GLN A 486 -16.02 21.41 6.73
CA GLN A 486 -17.49 21.61 6.62
C GLN A 486 -17.91 22.69 5.61
N LEU A 487 -16.99 23.51 5.11
CA LEU A 487 -17.29 24.57 4.14
C LEU A 487 -17.24 24.13 2.65
N ARG A 488 -16.88 22.89 2.32
CA ARG A 488 -16.85 22.43 0.90
C ARG A 488 -18.22 22.09 0.29
N TRP A 489 -19.28 21.98 1.08
CA TRP A 489 -20.63 21.65 0.58
C TRP A 489 -21.58 22.84 0.38
N GLN A 490 -21.12 24.09 0.52
CA GLN A 490 -21.98 25.28 0.34
C GLN A 490 -21.81 26.05 -0.98
N LEU A 491 -21.07 25.53 -1.97
CA LEU A 491 -20.92 26.20 -3.29
C LEU A 491 -21.33 25.37 -4.51
N VAL A 492 -22.12 24.31 -4.34
CA VAL A 492 -22.82 23.69 -5.49
C VAL A 492 -24.28 23.40 -5.12
N GLY A 493 -25.05 24.47 -4.97
CA GLY A 493 -26.51 24.40 -5.11
C GLY A 493 -26.88 24.39 -6.61
N PRO A 494 -27.87 23.60 -7.05
CA PRO A 494 -28.20 23.49 -8.47
C PRO A 494 -28.87 24.79 -8.93
N GLY A 495 -28.32 25.42 -9.98
CA GLY A 495 -29.07 26.36 -10.81
C GLY A 495 -28.69 27.84 -10.73
N ARG A 496 -27.43 28.19 -11.00
CA ARG A 496 -27.11 29.47 -11.69
C ARG A 496 -26.02 29.25 -12.73
N PRO A 497 -26.22 29.71 -14.00
CA PRO A 497 -25.21 29.59 -15.03
C PRO A 497 -24.03 30.53 -14.73
N LEU A 498 -22.83 30.02 -14.99
CA LEU A 498 -21.57 30.75 -14.95
C LEU A 498 -21.64 31.93 -15.92
N ALA A 499 -21.64 33.15 -15.40
CA ALA A 499 -21.36 34.33 -16.20
C ALA A 499 -19.88 34.30 -16.63
N SER A 500 -19.64 34.34 -17.95
CA SER A 500 -18.31 34.45 -18.53
C SER A 500 -17.63 35.77 -18.13
N PRO A 501 -16.31 35.82 -17.96
CA PRO A 501 -15.60 37.07 -17.80
C PRO A 501 -15.51 37.75 -19.18
N VAL A 502 -16.40 38.70 -19.41
CA VAL A 502 -16.22 39.75 -20.43
C VAL A 502 -15.22 40.76 -19.85
N GLY A 503 -14.23 41.11 -20.65
CA GLY A 503 -13.06 41.88 -20.21
C GLY A 503 -13.24 43.39 -20.07
N LEU A 504 -12.08 43.97 -19.76
CA LEU A 504 -11.60 45.35 -19.95
C LEU A 504 -12.19 46.45 -19.07
N GLY A 505 -11.27 47.20 -18.44
CA GLY A 505 -11.47 48.42 -17.68
C GLY A 505 -10.22 48.76 -16.89
#